data_AF-A0A0N0C334-F1
#
_entry.id   AF-A0A0N0C334-F1
#
_cell.length_a   1.000
_cell.length_b   1.000
_cell.length_c   1.000
_cell.angle_alpha   90.00
_cell.angle_beta   90.00
_cell.angle_gamma   90.00
#
_symmetry.space_group_name_H-M   'P 1'
#
loop_
_entity.id
_entity.type
_entity.pdbx_description
1 polymer ?
#
loop_
_entity_poly.entity_id
_entity_poly.type
_entity_poly.pdbx_seq_one_letter_code
_entity_poly.pdbx_strand_id
1 'polypeptide(L)'
;MKKTDYFYLWIAVTSYMAGPVMYALTLYTFYRETDVITPSLIGWTAATFSSVGILFILVTVILLRVFKIYYFWLQTLLFELLFLVLVYMTTVLLGAGNTGLPMLSFPFTPEGIPLWMFWGSIALMSSWGIWTARQPIRKLPYMLASKVILILFILEIWLL
;
A
#
# COMPACT_ATOMS: atom_id res chain seq x y z
N MET A 1 -14.52 17.04 -13.85
CA MET A 1 -13.74 16.75 -12.63
C MET A 1 -12.84 17.93 -12.30
N LYS A 2 -12.69 18.29 -11.03
CA LYS A 2 -11.82 19.40 -10.60
C LYS A 2 -10.36 18.93 -10.56
N LYS A 3 -9.40 19.84 -10.68
CA LYS A 3 -7.94 19.52 -10.59
C LYS A 3 -7.56 18.78 -9.30
N THR A 4 -8.33 18.98 -8.23
CA THR A 4 -8.18 18.28 -6.95
C THR A 4 -8.53 16.80 -7.05
N ASP A 5 -9.55 16.44 -7.83
CA ASP A 5 -10.04 15.07 -7.95
C ASP A 5 -9.01 14.19 -8.67
N TYR A 6 -8.38 14.76 -9.71
CA TYR A 6 -7.24 14.11 -10.40
C TYR A 6 -6.05 13.86 -9.49
N PHE A 7 -5.82 14.73 -8.49
CA PHE A 7 -4.74 14.52 -7.54
C PHE A 7 -5.03 13.37 -6.57
N TYR A 8 -6.27 13.25 -6.08
CA TYR A 8 -6.66 12.10 -5.25
C TYR A 8 -6.64 10.78 -6.03
N LEU A 9 -7.03 10.79 -7.31
CA LEU A 9 -6.89 9.62 -8.18
C LEU A 9 -5.41 9.25 -8.35
N TRP A 10 -4.55 10.23 -8.60
CA TRP A 10 -3.10 10.02 -8.69
C TRP A 10 -2.54 9.41 -7.39
N ILE A 11 -2.99 9.89 -6.23
CA ILE A 11 -2.60 9.32 -4.94
C ILE A 11 -3.02 7.85 -4.86
N ALA A 12 -4.25 7.50 -5.20
CA ALA A 12 -4.73 6.12 -5.12
C ALA A 12 -3.92 5.18 -6.03
N VAL A 13 -3.67 5.59 -7.28
CA VAL A 13 -2.89 4.81 -8.25
C VAL A 13 -1.46 4.60 -7.78
N THR A 14 -0.77 5.69 -7.43
CA THR A 14 0.66 5.62 -7.05
C THR A 14 0.87 4.99 -5.68
N SER A 15 -0.13 5.06 -4.79
CA SER A 15 -0.09 4.35 -3.52
C SER A 15 -0.18 2.85 -3.76
N TYR A 16 -1.11 2.37 -4.59
CA TYR A 16 -1.16 0.95 -4.92
C TYR A 16 0.15 0.45 -5.54
N MET A 17 0.71 1.19 -6.51
CA MET A 17 1.98 0.83 -7.15
C MET A 17 3.16 0.72 -6.19
N ALA A 18 3.14 1.45 -5.07
CA ALA A 18 4.16 1.34 -4.03
C ALA A 18 4.19 -0.07 -3.40
N GLY A 19 3.06 -0.76 -3.37
CA GLY A 19 2.94 -2.11 -2.81
C GLY A 19 3.79 -3.13 -3.56
N PRO A 20 3.49 -3.40 -4.85
CA PRO A 20 4.27 -4.32 -5.68
C PRO A 20 5.77 -3.98 -5.71
N VAL A 21 6.10 -2.68 -5.81
CA VAL A 21 7.50 -2.22 -5.82
C VAL A 21 8.22 -2.59 -4.53
N MET A 22 7.61 -2.29 -3.38
CA MET A 22 8.24 -2.60 -2.10
C MET A 22 8.25 -4.09 -1.82
N TYR A 23 7.27 -4.85 -2.30
CA TYR A 23 7.25 -6.30 -2.21
C TYR A 23 8.42 -6.92 -2.98
N ALA A 24 8.58 -6.56 -4.26
CA ALA A 24 9.68 -7.05 -5.10
C ALA A 24 11.04 -6.63 -4.53
N LEU A 25 11.17 -5.38 -4.11
CA LEU A 25 12.40 -4.88 -3.49
C LEU A 25 12.75 -5.64 -2.21
N THR A 26 11.75 -5.97 -1.39
CA THR A 26 11.95 -6.75 -0.15
C THR A 26 12.42 -8.16 -0.48
N LEU A 27 11.82 -8.82 -1.46
CA LEU A 27 12.20 -10.16 -1.89
C LEU A 27 13.59 -10.20 -2.51
N TYR A 28 13.92 -9.23 -3.35
CA TYR A 28 15.23 -9.09 -3.94
C TYR A 28 16.33 -8.84 -2.89
N THR A 29 16.10 -7.94 -1.94
CA THR A 29 17.12 -7.52 -0.97
C THR A 29 17.32 -8.52 0.17
N PHE A 30 16.24 -9.07 0.72
CA PHE A 30 16.31 -9.95 1.90
C PHE A 30 16.36 -11.43 1.54
N TYR A 31 15.75 -11.85 0.43
CA TYR A 31 15.59 -13.26 0.07
C TYR A 31 16.27 -13.64 -1.25
N ARG A 32 16.80 -12.66 -2.01
CA ARG A 32 17.45 -12.83 -3.32
C ARG A 32 16.57 -13.49 -4.38
N GLU A 33 15.25 -13.34 -4.25
CA GLU A 33 14.28 -13.84 -5.22
C GLU A 33 13.96 -12.77 -6.26
N THR A 34 13.98 -13.14 -7.54
CA THR A 34 13.82 -12.22 -8.67
C THR A 34 12.51 -12.38 -9.43
N ASP A 35 11.79 -13.48 -9.21
CA ASP A 35 10.62 -13.86 -10.01
C ASP A 35 9.41 -14.11 -9.11
N VAL A 36 8.78 -13.02 -8.63
CA VAL A 36 7.93 -13.09 -7.42
C VAL A 36 6.58 -12.38 -7.55
N ILE A 37 6.42 -11.46 -8.50
CA ILE A 37 5.14 -10.81 -8.73
C ILE A 37 4.27 -11.72 -9.61
N THR A 38 3.40 -12.51 -9.01
CA THR A 38 2.51 -13.39 -9.78
C THR A 38 1.23 -12.65 -10.22
N PRO A 39 0.57 -13.09 -11.32
CA PRO A 39 -0.74 -12.57 -11.71
C PRO A 39 -1.79 -12.72 -10.61
N SER A 40 -1.72 -13.79 -9.81
CA SER A 40 -2.62 -14.02 -8.68
C SER A 40 -2.36 -13.02 -7.54
N LEU A 41 -1.10 -12.71 -7.23
CA LEU A 41 -0.73 -11.67 -6.27
C LEU A 41 -1.29 -10.32 -6.67
N ILE A 42 -1.03 -9.86 -7.90
CA ILE A 42 -1.58 -8.60 -8.41
C ILE A 42 -3.11 -8.64 -8.40
N GLY A 43 -3.72 -9.72 -8.88
CA GLY A 43 -5.18 -9.84 -8.98
C GLY A 43 -5.86 -9.67 -7.62
N TRP A 44 -5.44 -10.44 -6.62
CA TRP A 44 -6.04 -10.37 -5.29
C TRP A 44 -5.72 -9.08 -4.56
N THR A 45 -4.50 -8.57 -4.66
CA THR A 45 -4.12 -7.31 -3.99
C THR A 45 -4.80 -6.10 -4.63
N ALA A 46 -4.94 -6.04 -5.95
CA ALA A 46 -5.68 -4.98 -6.63
C ALA A 46 -7.17 -4.99 -6.26
N ALA A 47 -7.81 -6.17 -6.25
CA ALA A 47 -9.20 -6.33 -5.84
C ALA A 47 -9.40 -5.93 -4.37
N THR A 48 -8.50 -6.35 -3.49
CA THR A 48 -8.54 -6.04 -2.05
C THR A 48 -8.30 -4.56 -1.78
N PHE A 49 -7.35 -3.94 -2.49
CA PHE A 49 -7.08 -2.50 -2.38
C PHE A 49 -8.27 -1.67 -2.85
N SER A 50 -8.81 -1.97 -4.03
CA SER A 50 -9.92 -1.22 -4.63
C SER A 50 -11.23 -1.34 -3.84
N SER A 51 -11.40 -2.40 -3.05
CA SER A 51 -12.56 -2.61 -2.18
C SER A 51 -12.28 -2.16 -0.74
N VAL A 52 -11.58 -3.00 0.03
CA VAL A 52 -11.37 -2.83 1.47
C VAL A 52 -10.34 -1.74 1.77
N GLY A 53 -9.25 -1.67 0.98
CA GLY A 53 -8.19 -0.68 1.19
C GLY A 53 -8.69 0.76 1.05
N ILE A 54 -9.41 1.07 -0.03
CA ILE A 54 -10.02 2.39 -0.24
C ILE A 54 -11.06 2.70 0.85
N LEU A 55 -11.87 1.71 1.26
CA LEU A 55 -12.83 1.88 2.34
C LEU A 55 -12.14 2.31 3.64
N PHE A 56 -11.09 1.60 4.05
CA PHE A 56 -10.29 1.94 5.24
C PHE A 56 -9.70 3.35 5.14
N ILE A 57 -9.12 3.70 3.99
CA ILE A 57 -8.60 5.04 3.76
C ILE A 57 -9.68 6.10 3.95
N LEU A 58 -10.85 5.92 3.34
CA LEU A 58 -11.96 6.87 3.42
C LEU A 58 -12.47 7.03 4.85
N VAL A 59 -12.72 5.92 5.55
CA VAL A 59 -13.21 5.93 6.94
C VAL A 59 -12.25 6.66 7.86
N THR A 60 -10.96 6.34 7.81
CA THR A 60 -9.95 7.02 8.64
C THR A 60 -9.87 8.51 8.32
N VAL A 61 -9.88 8.91 7.04
CA VAL A 61 -9.83 10.33 6.65
C VAL A 61 -11.06 11.09 7.16
N ILE A 62 -12.24 10.48 7.10
CA ILE A 62 -13.49 11.05 7.62
C ILE A 62 -13.40 11.18 9.15
N LEU A 63 -12.96 10.14 9.85
CA LEU A 63 -12.81 10.16 11.32
C LEU A 63 -11.84 11.26 11.77
N LEU A 64 -10.64 11.28 11.19
CA LEU A 64 -9.65 12.33 11.48
C LEU A 64 -10.19 13.73 11.19
N ARG A 65 -11.08 13.86 10.19
CA ARG A 65 -11.78 15.10 9.89
C ARG A 65 -12.79 15.51 10.93
N VAL A 66 -13.60 14.58 11.40
CA VAL A 66 -14.59 14.83 12.44
C VAL A 66 -13.90 15.26 13.73
N PHE A 67 -12.80 14.61 14.10
CA PHE A 67 -12.04 14.94 15.32
C PHE A 67 -11.10 16.14 15.18
N LYS A 68 -10.92 16.68 13.97
CA LYS A 68 -9.95 17.76 13.66
C LYS A 68 -8.50 17.43 14.04
N ILE A 69 -8.15 16.15 14.09
CA ILE A 69 -6.79 15.68 14.42
C ILE A 69 -6.12 15.26 13.11
N TYR A 70 -5.08 15.98 12.69
CA TYR A 70 -4.45 15.76 11.39
C TYR A 70 -2.93 15.77 11.48
N TYR A 71 -2.39 14.67 11.98
CA TYR A 71 -0.97 14.40 11.99
C TYR A 71 -0.65 13.31 10.98
N PHE A 72 0.35 13.54 10.14
CA PHE A 72 0.83 12.58 9.14
C PHE A 72 1.11 11.21 9.79
N TRP A 73 1.89 11.20 10.88
CA TRP A 73 2.26 9.97 11.57
C TRP A 73 1.07 9.25 12.21
N LEU A 74 0.10 9.98 12.76
CA LEU A 74 -1.10 9.36 13.30
C LEU A 74 -1.94 8.71 12.19
N GLN A 75 -2.09 9.38 11.06
CA GLN A 75 -2.80 8.85 9.91
C GLN A 75 -2.10 7.59 9.36
N THR A 76 -0.78 7.62 9.22
CA THR A 76 0.01 6.46 8.79
C THR A 76 -0.16 5.30 9.75
N LEU A 77 -0.07 5.55 11.07
CA LEU A 77 -0.23 4.51 12.08
C LEU A 77 -1.63 3.87 12.04
N LEU A 78 -2.69 4.67 11.85
CA LEU A 78 -4.04 4.14 11.69
C LEU A 78 -4.19 3.31 10.41
N PHE A 79 -3.57 3.74 9.30
CA PHE A 79 -3.58 2.97 8.07
C PHE A 79 -2.82 1.65 8.22
N GLU A 80 -1.63 1.65 8.81
CA GLU A 80 -0.86 0.44 9.10
C GLU A 80 -1.68 -0.56 9.92
N LEU A 81 -2.31 -0.11 11.01
CA LEU A 81 -3.14 -0.98 11.85
C LEU A 81 -4.32 -1.59 11.10
N LEU A 82 -4.99 -0.81 10.25
CA LEU A 82 -6.08 -1.32 9.41
C LEU A 82 -5.56 -2.23 8.30
N PHE A 83 -4.40 -1.91 7.72
CA PHE A 83 -3.84 -2.63 6.59
C PHE A 83 -3.18 -3.94 7.00
N LEU A 84 -2.87 -4.14 8.28
CA LEU A 84 -2.59 -5.47 8.82
C LEU A 84 -3.72 -6.45 8.47
N VAL A 85 -4.99 -6.04 8.52
CA VAL A 85 -6.11 -6.89 8.08
C VAL A 85 -5.94 -7.31 6.63
N LEU A 86 -5.45 -6.41 5.76
CA LEU A 86 -5.22 -6.71 4.34
C LEU A 86 -4.04 -7.67 4.14
N VAL A 87 -3.01 -7.60 5.00
CA VAL A 87 -1.92 -8.60 5.02
C VAL A 87 -2.51 -10.00 5.24
N TYR A 88 -3.30 -10.18 6.30
CA TYR A 88 -3.93 -11.47 6.60
C TYR A 88 -4.92 -11.91 5.52
N MET A 89 -5.74 -10.99 4.98
CA MET A 89 -6.65 -11.30 3.87
C MET A 89 -5.90 -11.79 2.64
N THR A 90 -4.79 -11.12 2.28
CA THR A 90 -3.99 -11.48 1.11
C THR A 90 -3.40 -12.87 1.26
N THR A 91 -2.86 -13.20 2.43
CA THR A 91 -2.34 -14.55 2.72
C THR A 91 -3.40 -15.63 2.55
N VAL A 92 -4.63 -15.38 3.03
CA VAL A 92 -5.76 -16.31 2.88
C VAL A 92 -6.18 -16.45 1.42
N LEU A 93 -6.27 -15.34 0.68
CA LEU A 93 -6.68 -15.33 -0.72
C LEU A 93 -5.66 -15.98 -1.66
N LEU A 94 -4.37 -15.89 -1.34
CA LEU A 94 -3.30 -16.57 -2.08
C LEU A 94 -3.23 -18.07 -1.80
N GLY A 95 -4.05 -18.58 -0.87
CA GLY A 95 -4.11 -20.01 -0.57
C GLY A 95 -2.83 -20.54 0.08
N ALA A 96 -2.16 -19.71 0.90
CA ALA A 96 -0.91 -20.07 1.54
C ALA A 96 -1.08 -21.21 2.55
N GLY A 97 -1.13 -22.46 2.06
CA GLY A 97 -0.80 -23.74 2.69
C GLY A 97 -1.47 -24.16 4.01
N ASN A 98 -2.16 -23.25 4.70
CA ASN A 98 -2.67 -23.45 6.04
C ASN A 98 -4.18 -23.63 5.99
N THR A 99 -4.64 -24.75 6.53
CA THR A 99 -6.05 -25.07 6.76
C THR A 99 -6.72 -24.17 7.81
N GLY A 100 -6.12 -23.03 8.16
CA GLY A 100 -6.54 -22.13 9.24
C GLY A 100 -6.00 -20.70 9.09
N LEU A 101 -6.46 -19.80 9.97
CA LEU A 101 -6.03 -18.39 9.98
C LEU A 101 -4.54 -18.27 10.35
N PRO A 102 -3.78 -17.35 9.73
CA PRO A 102 -2.38 -17.13 10.08
C PRO A 102 -2.26 -16.67 11.54
N MET A 103 -1.20 -17.11 12.23
CA MET A 103 -0.91 -16.67 13.60
C MET A 103 -0.60 -15.17 13.65
N LEU A 104 -0.79 -14.54 14.81
CA LEU A 104 -0.48 -13.11 15.02
C LEU A 104 0.98 -12.74 14.72
N SER A 105 1.90 -13.70 14.79
CA SER A 105 3.31 -13.54 14.45
C SER A 105 3.58 -13.54 12.94
N PHE A 106 2.59 -13.84 12.09
CA PHE A 106 2.76 -13.99 10.64
C PHE A 106 3.47 -12.81 9.97
N PRO A 107 3.16 -11.53 10.25
CA PRO A 107 3.86 -10.40 9.62
C PRO A 107 5.38 -10.36 9.87
N PHE A 108 5.88 -11.10 10.85
CA PHE A 108 7.30 -11.21 11.19
C PHE A 108 7.96 -12.49 10.65
N THR A 109 7.27 -13.24 9.79
CA THR A 109 7.80 -14.43 9.12
C THR A 109 8.40 -14.07 7.75
N PRO A 110 9.25 -14.93 7.16
CA PRO A 110 9.77 -14.72 5.80
C PRO A 110 8.70 -14.48 4.73
N GLU A 111 7.54 -15.13 4.86
CA GLU A 111 6.42 -15.00 3.94
C GLU A 111 5.55 -13.77 4.24
N GLY A 112 5.47 -13.37 5.51
CA GLY A 112 4.67 -12.24 5.96
C GLY A 112 5.36 -10.88 5.81
N ILE A 113 6.68 -10.82 5.94
CA ILE A 113 7.45 -9.56 5.80
C ILE A 113 7.22 -8.90 4.43
N PRO A 114 7.34 -9.60 3.29
CA PRO A 114 7.05 -9.02 1.98
C PRO A 114 5.62 -8.49 1.87
N LEU A 115 4.62 -9.23 2.37
CA LEU A 115 3.21 -8.79 2.35
C LEU A 115 2.95 -7.60 3.27
N TRP A 116 3.62 -7.55 4.41
CA TRP A 116 3.56 -6.39 5.29
C TRP A 116 4.21 -5.17 4.64
N MET A 117 5.36 -5.34 3.98
CA MET A 117 6.01 -4.27 3.21
C MET A 117 5.15 -3.79 2.03
N PHE A 118 4.43 -4.71 1.37
CA PHE A 118 3.46 -4.37 0.32
C PHE A 118 2.37 -3.45 0.86
N TRP A 119 1.65 -3.86 1.91
CA TRP A 119 0.51 -3.08 2.41
C TRP A 119 0.96 -1.84 3.19
N GLY A 120 2.05 -1.94 3.94
CA GLY A 120 2.61 -0.83 4.72
C GLY A 120 3.11 0.30 3.82
N SER A 121 3.73 -0.01 2.68
CA SER A 121 4.12 1.03 1.71
C SER A 121 2.91 1.75 1.12
N ILE A 122 1.82 1.03 0.82
CA ILE A 122 0.55 1.64 0.39
C ILE A 122 -0.01 2.54 1.48
N ALA A 123 0.01 2.12 2.74
CA ALA A 123 -0.43 2.91 3.89
C ALA A 123 0.38 4.21 4.01
N LEU A 124 1.71 4.12 3.96
CA LEU A 124 2.61 5.27 4.02
C LEU A 124 2.38 6.23 2.85
N MET A 125 2.33 5.71 1.62
CA MET A 125 2.17 6.52 0.42
C MET A 125 0.80 7.19 0.34
N SER A 126 -0.25 6.49 0.77
CA SER A 126 -1.61 7.04 0.87
C SER A 126 -1.67 8.15 1.91
N SER A 127 -1.06 7.93 3.08
CA SER A 127 -1.00 8.93 4.14
C SER A 127 -0.26 10.19 3.68
N TRP A 128 0.89 10.02 3.04
CA TRP A 128 1.69 11.13 2.53
C TRP A 128 0.95 11.91 1.44
N GLY A 129 0.30 11.22 0.51
CA GLY A 129 -0.50 11.82 -0.54
C GLY A 129 -1.66 12.67 0.01
N ILE A 130 -2.43 12.11 0.94
CA ILE A 130 -3.57 12.82 1.56
C ILE A 130 -3.11 14.03 2.36
N TRP A 131 -1.98 13.91 3.07
CA TRP A 131 -1.42 15.01 3.84
C TRP A 131 -0.90 16.13 2.94
N THR A 132 -0.20 15.80 1.85
CA THR A 132 0.28 16.79 0.88
C THR A 132 -0.84 17.45 0.08
N ALA A 133 -1.97 16.77 -0.14
CA ALA A 133 -3.17 17.37 -0.72
C ALA A 133 -3.68 18.58 0.08
N ARG A 134 -3.35 18.64 1.38
CA ARG A 134 -3.74 19.72 2.29
C ARG A 134 -2.64 20.74 2.53
N GLN A 135 -1.39 20.40 2.22
CA GLN A 135 -0.23 21.27 2.38
C GLN A 135 0.48 21.46 1.02
N PRO A 136 0.06 22.46 0.21
CA PRO A 136 0.53 22.60 -1.16
C PRO A 136 2.06 22.77 -1.31
N ILE A 137 2.73 23.33 -0.30
CA ILE A 137 4.21 23.50 -0.28
C ILE A 137 4.93 22.15 -0.36
N ARG A 138 4.33 21.08 0.17
CA ARG A 138 4.92 19.73 0.23
C ARG A 138 4.54 18.84 -0.95
N LYS A 139 3.84 19.38 -1.96
CA LYS A 139 3.36 18.61 -3.11
C LYS A 139 4.49 18.15 -4.04
N LEU A 140 5.52 18.98 -4.23
CA LEU A 140 6.62 18.67 -5.14
C LEU A 140 7.40 17.40 -4.75
N PRO A 141 7.84 17.22 -3.49
CA PRO A 141 8.49 15.98 -3.06
C PRO A 141 7.64 14.72 -3.30
N TYR A 142 6.35 14.78 -2.97
CA TYR A 142 5.44 13.66 -3.20
C TYR A 142 5.29 13.33 -4.68
N MET A 143 5.15 14.35 -5.53
CA MET A 143 5.07 14.17 -6.98
C MET A 143 6.33 13.49 -7.54
N LEU A 144 7.52 13.88 -7.08
CA LEU A 144 8.78 13.24 -7.48
C LEU A 144 8.83 11.77 -7.05
N ALA A 145 8.58 11.50 -5.76
CA ALA A 145 8.57 10.13 -5.24
C ALA A 145 7.55 9.24 -5.98
N SER A 146 6.33 9.74 -6.20
CA SER A 146 5.28 9.01 -6.89
C SER A 146 5.62 8.66 -8.34
N LYS A 147 6.39 9.52 -9.03
CA LYS A 147 6.90 9.25 -10.38
C LYS A 147 8.00 8.20 -10.37
N VAL A 148 8.90 8.23 -9.38
CA VAL A 148 9.93 7.20 -9.23
C VAL A 148 9.28 5.83 -9.00
N ILE A 149 8.28 5.75 -8.11
CA ILE A 149 7.52 4.51 -7.88
C ILE A 149 6.85 4.03 -9.17
N LEU A 150 6.24 4.92 -9.95
CA LEU A 150 5.62 4.56 -11.22
C LEU A 150 6.65 4.01 -12.23
N ILE A 151 7.84 4.61 -12.32
CA ILE A 151 8.92 4.11 -13.19
C ILE A 151 9.38 2.71 -12.74
N LEU A 152 9.61 2.52 -11.44
CA LEU A 152 10.01 1.23 -10.87
C LEU A 152 8.95 0.16 -11.13
N PHE A 153 7.67 0.49 -10.92
CA PHE A 153 6.56 -0.42 -11.17
C PHE A 153 6.47 -0.85 -12.64
N ILE A 154 6.67 0.08 -13.58
CA ILE A 154 6.69 -0.24 -15.02
C ILE A 154 7.86 -1.18 -15.33
N LEU A 155 9.05 -0.92 -14.77
CA LEU A 155 10.22 -1.78 -14.95
C LEU A 155 9.99 -3.19 -14.40
N GLU A 156 9.36 -3.31 -13.23
CA GLU A 156 9.02 -4.60 -12.63
C GLU A 156 8.03 -5.40 -13.49
N ILE A 157 6.98 -4.76 -14.01
CA ILE A 157 6.04 -5.42 -14.93
C ILE A 157 6.72 -5.82 -16.24
N TRP A 158 7.68 -5.04 -16.72
CA TRP A 158 8.35 -5.32 -18.00
C TRP A 158 9.43 -6.41 -17.89
N LEU A 159 9.88 -6.69 -16.67
CA LEU A 159 10.83 -7.77 -16.35
C LEU A 159 10.15 -9.10 -15.98
N LEU A 160 8.83 -9.08 -15.77
CA LEU A 160 7.93 -10.24 -15.65
C LEU A 160 7.68 -10.90 -17.02
#